data_AF-G4YZP3-F1
#
_entry.id   AF-G4YZP3-F1
#
_cell.length_a   1.000
_cell.length_b   1.000
_cell.length_c   1.000
_cell.angle_alpha   90.00
_cell.angle_beta   90.00
_cell.angle_gamma   90.00
#
_symmetry.space_group_name_H-M   'P 1'
#
loop_
_entity.id
_entity.type
_entity.pdbx_description
1 polymer ?
#
loop_
_entity_poly.entity_id
_entity_poly.type
_entity_poly.pdbx_seq_one_letter_code
_entity_poly.pdbx_strand_id
1 'polypeptide(L)'
;QPGERAAILNGILEVPFRADTGAGYDVITRHIAHELRKLDDDLVVEELKVPMEVEVADGRLVPCTEMCEVDVQLLTAAGAVNLRRLQCVVIDGDADEFLLGDRTLKSLGINVNHLLERLA
;
A
#
# COMPACT_ATOMS: atom_id res chain seq x y z
N GLN A 1 -9.24 -20.55 2.11
CA GLN A 1 -8.82 -19.42 1.26
C GLN A 1 -7.30 -19.46 1.21
N PRO A 2 -6.63 -19.21 0.07
CA PRO A 2 -5.16 -19.12 0.07
C PRO A 2 -4.80 -18.09 1.13
N GLY A 3 -3.94 -18.48 2.09
CA GLY A 3 -3.71 -17.75 3.34
C GLY A 3 -3.48 -16.27 3.10
N GLU A 4 -4.12 -15.42 3.91
CA GLU A 4 -3.93 -13.97 3.84
C GLU A 4 -2.44 -13.64 3.78
N ARG A 5 -2.05 -12.97 2.71
CA ARG A 5 -0.69 -12.48 2.58
C ARG A 5 -0.55 -11.34 3.58
N ALA A 6 0.44 -11.38 4.43
CA ALA A 6 0.64 -10.39 5.48
C ALA A 6 1.83 -9.48 5.16
N ALA A 7 1.72 -8.23 5.58
CA ALA A 7 2.78 -7.24 5.56
C ALA A 7 2.97 -6.70 6.98
N ILE A 8 4.22 -6.51 7.39
CA ILE A 8 4.56 -5.86 8.66
C ILE A 8 4.97 -4.43 8.37
N LEU A 9 4.16 -3.47 8.83
CA LEU A 9 4.39 -2.04 8.70
C LEU A 9 5.24 -1.53 9.87
N ASN A 10 6.29 -0.78 9.55
CA ASN A 10 7.31 -0.25 10.46
C ASN A 10 7.90 -1.31 11.42
N GLY A 11 7.83 -2.59 11.05
CA GLY A 11 8.27 -3.70 11.89
C GLY A 11 7.38 -3.98 13.11
N ILE A 12 6.20 -3.35 13.22
CA ILE A 12 5.37 -3.42 14.43
C ILE A 12 3.92 -3.85 14.19
N LEU A 13 3.30 -3.47 13.06
CA LEU A 13 1.89 -3.74 12.80
C LEU A 13 1.75 -4.71 11.63
N GLU A 14 1.26 -5.91 11.91
CA GLU A 14 0.95 -6.90 10.88
C GLU A 14 -0.46 -6.66 10.32
N VAL A 15 -0.57 -6.50 9.01
CA VAL A 15 -1.83 -6.33 8.28
C VAL A 15 -1.87 -7.23 7.04
N PRO A 16 -3.06 -7.69 6.60
CA PRO A 16 -3.25 -8.21 5.26
C PRO A 16 -2.72 -7.25 4.19
N PHE A 17 -2.22 -7.80 3.07
CA PHE A 17 -1.93 -7.00 1.89
C PHE A 17 -2.42 -7.62 0.58
N ARG A 18 -2.72 -6.71 -0.36
CA ARG A 18 -3.05 -7.02 -1.75
C ARG A 18 -2.13 -6.28 -2.70
N ALA A 19 -1.55 -7.04 -3.63
CA ALA A 19 -0.97 -6.49 -4.84
C ALA A 19 -2.10 -5.93 -5.73
N ASP A 20 -2.06 -4.64 -6.01
CA ASP A 20 -3.09 -3.94 -6.77
C ASP A 20 -2.48 -3.14 -7.93
N THR A 21 -2.58 -3.69 -9.15
CA THR A 21 -2.12 -3.02 -10.37
C THR A 21 -3.02 -1.86 -10.81
N GLY A 22 -4.23 -1.73 -10.24
CA GLY A 22 -5.12 -0.60 -10.46
C GLY A 22 -4.74 0.61 -9.61
N ALA A 23 -4.09 0.40 -8.46
CA ALA A 23 -3.61 1.45 -7.59
C ALA A 23 -2.28 2.03 -8.10
N GLY A 24 -2.26 3.31 -8.49
CA GLY A 24 -1.03 3.97 -8.95
C GLY A 24 0.00 4.25 -7.84
N TYR A 25 -0.44 4.23 -6.59
CA TYR A 25 0.36 4.46 -5.38
C TYR A 25 0.13 3.30 -4.39
N ASP A 26 1.05 3.13 -3.45
CA ASP A 26 0.79 2.29 -2.28
C ASP A 26 -0.24 2.99 -1.39
N VAL A 27 -1.15 2.21 -0.79
CA VAL A 27 -2.30 2.75 -0.06
C VAL A 27 -2.40 2.12 1.31
N ILE A 28 -2.59 2.95 2.32
CA ILE A 28 -3.13 2.52 3.62
C ILE A 28 -4.45 3.24 3.88
N THR A 29 -5.35 2.58 4.60
CA THR A 29 -6.56 3.24 5.08
C THR A 29 -6.24 4.13 6.28
N ARG A 30 -7.08 5.14 6.53
CA ARG A 30 -7.03 5.95 7.74
C ARG A 30 -7.13 5.09 9.00
N HIS A 31 -7.89 3.99 8.95
CA HIS A 31 -7.94 3.01 10.03
C HIS A 31 -6.55 2.43 10.33
N ILE A 32 -5.86 1.88 9.33
CA ILE A 32 -4.50 1.34 9.49
C ILE A 32 -3.53 2.43 9.97
N ALA A 33 -3.57 3.62 9.39
CA ALA A 33 -2.70 4.73 9.80
C ALA A 33 -2.89 5.09 11.29
N HIS A 34 -4.13 5.07 11.76
CA HIS A 34 -4.46 5.31 13.15
C HIS A 34 -3.98 4.19 14.08
N GLU A 35 -4.20 2.92 13.72
CA GLU A 35 -3.68 1.80 14.52
C GLU A 35 -2.15 1.79 14.54
N LEU A 36 -1.49 2.09 13.42
CA LEU A 36 -0.04 2.20 13.35
C LEU A 36 0.48 3.31 14.26
N ARG A 37 -0.18 4.48 14.29
CA ARG A 37 0.18 5.58 15.21
C ARG A 37 0.04 5.27 16.69
N LYS A 38 -0.83 4.33 17.08
CA LYS A 38 -0.91 3.91 18.49
C LYS A 38 0.31 3.10 18.92
N LEU A 39 1.03 2.52 17.96
CA LEU A 39 2.16 1.63 18.18
C LEU A 39 3.49 2.30 17.81
N ASP A 40 3.46 3.25 16.87
CA ASP A 40 4.58 4.04 16.37
C ASP A 40 4.34 5.54 16.61
N ASP A 41 4.91 6.08 17.68
CA ASP A 41 4.83 7.50 17.98
C ASP A 41 5.59 8.37 16.95
N ASP A 42 6.49 7.76 16.16
CA ASP A 42 7.29 8.46 15.15
C ASP A 42 6.58 8.50 13.78
N LEU A 43 5.43 7.83 13.59
CA LEU A 43 4.69 7.87 12.33
C LEU A 43 4.11 9.27 12.06
N VAL A 44 4.66 9.91 11.03
CA VAL A 44 4.16 11.18 10.51
C VAL A 44 3.19 10.93 9.36
N VAL A 45 1.94 11.32 9.55
CA VAL A 45 0.97 11.51 8.47
C VAL A 45 0.97 13.00 8.14
N GLU A 46 1.38 13.32 6.92
CA GLU A 46 1.54 14.69 6.42
C GLU A 46 0.38 15.08 5.50
N GLU A 47 -0.10 16.31 5.62
CA GLU A 47 -0.99 16.91 4.64
C GLU A 47 -0.24 17.23 3.34
N LEU A 48 -0.84 16.83 2.22
CA LEU A 48 -0.39 17.16 0.89
C LEU A 48 -0.65 18.64 0.61
N LYS A 49 0.39 19.35 0.15
CA LYS A 49 0.27 20.75 -0.31
C LYS A 49 -0.76 20.92 -1.42
N VAL A 50 -0.93 19.89 -2.24
CA VAL A 50 -1.91 19.84 -3.32
C VAL A 50 -2.61 18.48 -3.21
N PRO A 51 -3.94 18.45 -2.96
CA PRO A 51 -4.71 17.21 -2.97
C PRO A 51 -4.53 16.48 -4.29
N MET A 52 -4.41 15.16 -4.24
CA MET A 52 -4.39 14.32 -5.43
C MET A 52 -5.78 13.71 -5.65
N GLU A 53 -6.25 13.68 -6.89
CA GLU A 53 -7.46 12.93 -7.24
C GLU A 53 -7.08 11.47 -7.47
N VAL A 54 -7.70 10.57 -6.72
CA VAL A 54 -7.53 9.12 -6.86
C VAL A 54 -8.86 8.55 -7.36
N GLU A 55 -8.81 7.85 -8.49
CA GLU A 55 -9.96 7.07 -8.96
C GLU A 55 -10.03 5.76 -8.16
N VAL A 56 -11.11 5.59 -7.41
CA VAL A 56 -11.37 4.34 -6.68
C VAL A 56 -12.09 3.34 -7.57
N ALA A 57 -12.18 2.07 -7.14
CA ALA A 57 -12.67 0.97 -7.96
C ALA A 57 -14.09 1.13 -8.56
N ASP A 58 -14.92 2.03 -8.00
CA ASP A 58 -16.25 2.33 -8.51
C ASP A 58 -16.29 3.51 -9.50
N GLY A 59 -15.12 4.01 -9.91
CA GLY A 59 -14.94 5.10 -10.88
C GLY A 59 -15.11 6.50 -10.28
N ARG A 60 -15.36 6.62 -8.96
CA ARG A 60 -15.38 7.93 -8.31
C ARG A 60 -13.97 8.49 -8.17
N LEU A 61 -13.84 9.79 -8.38
CA LEU A 61 -12.65 10.55 -8.01
C LEU A 61 -12.78 11.00 -6.55
N VAL A 62 -11.83 10.58 -5.73
CA VAL A 62 -11.75 10.94 -4.31
C VAL A 62 -10.50 11.79 -4.11
N PRO A 63 -10.62 12.99 -3.50
CA PRO A 63 -9.46 13.76 -3.13
C PRO A 63 -8.74 13.05 -1.99
N CYS A 64 -7.49 12.66 -2.21
CA CYS A 64 -6.59 12.24 -1.16
C CYS A 64 -5.74 13.45 -0.76
N THR A 65 -5.75 13.77 0.53
CA THR A 65 -5.10 14.97 1.09
C THR A 65 -3.94 14.64 2.00
N GLU A 66 -3.68 13.37 2.29
CA GLU A 66 -2.67 12.95 3.25
C GLU A 66 -1.80 11.82 2.70
N MET A 67 -0.55 11.77 3.17
CA MET A 67 0.36 10.67 2.93
C MET A 67 1.19 10.36 4.18
N CYS A 68 1.78 9.18 4.22
CA CYS A 68 2.77 8.84 5.22
C CYS A 68 3.90 8.01 4.60
N GLU A 69 5.07 8.06 5.24
CA GLU A 69 6.19 7.20 4.92
C GLU A 69 6.18 5.97 5.83
N VAL A 70 6.24 4.77 5.26
CA VAL A 70 6.28 3.50 6.01
C VAL A 70 7.34 2.55 5.47
N ASP A 71 7.99 1.82 6.37
CA ASP A 71 8.78 0.64 6.03
C ASP A 71 7.85 -0.57 5.98
N VAL A 72 7.97 -1.41 4.95
CA VAL A 72 7.06 -2.54 4.71
C VAL A 72 7.85 -3.82 4.54
N GLN A 73 7.57 -4.82 5.37
CA GLN A 73 8.06 -6.18 5.18
C GLN A 73 6.93 -7.07 4.67
N LEU A 74 6.98 -7.47 3.40
CA LEU A 74 6.02 -8.41 2.82
C LEU A 74 6.41 -9.84 3.21
N LEU A 75 5.48 -10.58 3.80
CA LEU A 75 5.64 -11.99 4.11
C LEU A 75 5.19 -12.81 2.90
N THR A 76 6.15 -13.34 2.15
CA THR A 76 5.88 -14.16 0.96
C THR A 76 6.30 -15.60 1.19
N ALA A 77 5.76 -16.52 0.38
CA ALA A 77 6.15 -17.93 0.43
C ALA A 77 7.65 -18.17 0.12
N ALA A 78 8.28 -17.25 -0.62
CA ALA A 78 9.71 -17.31 -0.94
C ALA A 78 10.61 -16.69 0.14
N GLY A 79 10.01 -16.09 1.19
CA GLY A 79 10.70 -15.34 2.23
C GLY A 79 10.22 -13.89 2.32
N ALA A 80 10.77 -13.16 3.30
CA ALA A 80 10.43 -11.78 3.53
C ALA A 80 11.05 -10.84 2.48
N VAL A 81 10.28 -9.87 2.00
CA VAL A 81 10.75 -8.78 1.12
C VAL A 81 10.66 -7.48 1.89
N ASN A 82 11.80 -6.79 2.07
CA ASN A 82 11.86 -5.53 2.80
C ASN A 82 11.86 -4.35 1.83
N LEU A 83 10.86 -3.49 1.97
CA LEU A 83 10.70 -2.25 1.24
C LEU A 83 10.84 -1.11 2.25
N ARG A 84 11.60 -0.08 1.92
CA ARG A 84 11.87 1.02 2.85
C ARG A 84 11.35 2.33 2.31
N ARG A 85 10.83 3.17 3.21
CA ARG A 85 10.37 4.53 2.93
C ARG A 85 9.35 4.58 1.80
N LEU A 86 8.37 3.68 1.86
CA LEU A 86 7.24 3.69 0.92
C LEU A 86 6.37 4.88 1.24
N GLN A 87 6.10 5.67 0.21
CA GLN A 87 5.19 6.80 0.28
C GLN A 87 3.78 6.27 0.03
N CYS A 88 3.02 6.11 1.10
CA CYS A 88 1.66 5.61 1.06
C CYS A 88 0.67 6.76 1.11
N VAL A 89 -0.31 6.74 0.22
CA VAL A 89 -1.45 7.66 0.31
C VAL A 89 -2.41 7.15 1.39
N VAL A 90 -2.95 8.06 2.19
CA VAL A 90 -3.90 7.72 3.25
C VAL A 90 -5.32 8.01 2.75
N ILE A 91 -6.11 6.96 2.58
CA ILE A 91 -7.50 7.08 2.11
C ILE A 91 -8.49 6.84 3.25
N ASP A 92 -9.66 7.47 3.17
CA ASP A 92 -10.76 7.16 4.07
C ASP A 92 -11.31 5.76 3.78
N GLY A 93 -11.57 5.00 4.85
CA GLY A 93 -12.11 3.65 4.78
C GLY A 93 -11.70 2.81 5.99
N ASP A 94 -12.46 1.74 6.21
CA ASP A 94 -12.27 0.82 7.34
C ASP A 94 -11.73 -0.54 6.89
N ALA A 95 -11.16 -0.61 5.67
CA ALA A 95 -10.52 -1.84 5.22
C ALA A 95 -9.19 -2.04 5.96
N ASP A 96 -8.99 -3.24 6.47
CA ASP A 96 -7.79 -3.64 7.23
C ASP A 96 -6.66 -4.16 6.31
N GLU A 97 -6.64 -3.73 5.04
CA GLU A 97 -5.68 -4.23 4.05
C GLU A 97 -4.79 -3.12 3.48
N PHE A 98 -3.48 -3.36 3.46
CA PHE A 98 -2.50 -2.55 2.74
C PHE A 98 -2.53 -2.87 1.24
N LEU A 99 -2.60 -1.85 0.38
CA LEU A 99 -2.48 -2.04 -1.07
C LEU A 99 -1.08 -1.71 -1.54
N LEU A 100 -0.42 -2.71 -2.12
CA LEU A 100 0.86 -2.56 -2.79
C LEU A 100 0.58 -2.18 -4.25
N GLY A 101 0.84 -0.91 -4.59
CA GLY A 101 0.48 -0.30 -5.85
C GLY A 101 1.36 -0.73 -7.04
N ASP A 102 0.88 -0.42 -8.23
CA ASP A 102 1.48 -0.78 -9.51
C ASP A 102 2.93 -0.30 -9.67
N ARG A 103 3.25 0.92 -9.20
CA ARG A 103 4.63 1.44 -9.26
C ARG A 103 5.59 0.57 -8.46
N THR A 104 5.18 0.20 -7.24
CA THR A 104 6.01 -0.61 -6.36
C THR A 104 6.09 -2.05 -6.85
N LEU A 105 4.99 -2.62 -7.35
CA LEU A 105 4.98 -3.93 -8.03
C LEU A 105 5.97 -3.96 -9.21
N LYS A 106 5.94 -2.94 -10.08
CA LYS A 106 6.88 -2.83 -11.21
C LYS A 106 8.32 -2.70 -10.74
N SER A 107 8.59 -1.97 -9.66
CA SER A 107 9.94 -1.86 -9.08
C SER A 107 10.49 -3.20 -8.58
N LEU A 108 9.60 -4.12 -8.18
CA LEU A 108 9.92 -5.49 -7.80
C LEU A 108 10.03 -6.44 -9.00
N GLY A 109 9.94 -5.93 -10.23
CA GLY A 109 9.96 -6.74 -11.45
C GLY A 109 8.64 -7.43 -11.75
N ILE A 110 7.58 -7.11 -11.01
CA ILE A 110 6.22 -7.63 -11.23
C ILE A 110 5.50 -6.65 -12.15
N ASN A 111 5.60 -6.88 -13.47
CA ASN A 111 4.91 -6.08 -14.47
C ASN A 111 3.98 -6.97 -15.30
N VAL A 112 2.68 -6.87 -15.04
CA VAL A 112 1.66 -7.68 -15.72
C VAL A 112 1.68 -7.45 -17.23
N ASN A 113 1.86 -6.21 -17.71
CA ASN A 113 1.91 -5.94 -19.16
C ASN A 113 3.08 -6.66 -19.84
N HIS A 114 4.27 -6.61 -19.25
CA HIS A 114 5.43 -7.34 -19.76
C HIS A 114 5.25 -8.87 -19.68
N LEU A 115 4.54 -9.36 -18.67
CA LEU A 115 4.18 -10.79 -18.60
C LEU A 115 3.18 -11.18 -19.70
N LEU A 116 2.21 -10.31 -20.00
CA LEU A 116 1.21 -10.52 -21.06
C LEU A 116 1.83 -10.50 -22.45
N GLU A 117 2.79 -9.62 -22.72
CA GLU A 117 3.54 -9.58 -23.99
C GLU A 117 4.27 -10.88 -24.32
N ARG A 118 4.52 -11.72 -23.31
CA ARG A 118 5.18 -13.02 -23.45
C ARG A 118 4.21 -14.19 -23.61
N LEU A 119 2.91 -13.91 -23.65
CA LEU A 119 1.90 -14.91 -23.98
C LEU A 119 1.90 -15.15 -25.50
N ALA A 120 1.73 -16.42 -25.90
CA ALA A 120 1.73 -16.86 -27.29
C ALA A 120 0.34 -16.74 -27.94
#